data_AF-A0A832Z5B2-F1
#
_entry.id   AF-A0A832Z5B2-F1
#
_cell.length_a   1.000
_cell.length_b   1.000
_cell.length_c   1.000
_cell.angle_alpha   90.00
_cell.angle_beta   90.00
_cell.angle_gamma   90.00
#
_symmetry.space_group_name_H-M   'P 1'
#
loop_
_entity.id
_entity.type
_entity.pdbx_description
1 polymer ?
#
loop_
_entity_poly.entity_id
_entity_poly.type
_entity_poly.pdbx_seq_one_letter_code
_entity_poly.pdbx_strand_id
1 'polypeptide(L)'
;MAMETLMAVYLVEFILGVYIAAMALSLINYLVGEVATLLATIAGFMASMGVAYIVLSRGIVEPILGGFLLLDPLGAWGLIAVSIVGLMSAIYSIGYMRSEVKIESAVGIEKLRWYYLFFNATMLTMVLSVLSNNIILLWAAVEATTLATAFLVGFHETTTALEAAWKYVVICGVGVG
;
A
#
# COMPACT_ATOMS: atom_id res chain seq x y z
N MET A 1 -7.13 30.18 -0.85
CA MET A 1 -7.03 29.33 -2.06
C MET A 1 -5.74 28.51 -2.03
N ALA A 2 -4.56 29.13 -1.94
CA ALA A 2 -3.28 28.41 -1.82
C ALA A 2 -3.12 27.53 -0.56
N MET A 3 -3.78 27.87 0.56
CA MET A 3 -3.60 27.15 1.83
C MET A 3 -4.19 25.73 1.82
N GLU A 4 -5.33 25.53 1.16
CA GLU A 4 -5.99 24.22 1.10
C GLU A 4 -5.35 23.29 0.07
N THR A 5 -4.87 23.84 -1.05
CA THR A 5 -4.07 23.07 -2.01
C THR A 5 -2.77 22.61 -1.37
N LEU A 6 -2.06 23.51 -0.68
CA LEU A 6 -0.87 23.18 0.10
C LEU A 6 -1.16 22.10 1.17
N MET A 7 -2.32 22.19 1.84
CA MET A 7 -2.76 21.17 2.80
C MET A 7 -2.97 19.80 2.14
N ALA A 8 -3.59 19.74 0.97
CA ALA A 8 -3.75 18.49 0.23
C ALA A 8 -2.40 17.89 -0.18
N VAL A 9 -1.43 18.73 -0.60
CA VAL A 9 -0.06 18.28 -0.88
C VAL A 9 0.58 17.65 0.35
N TYR A 10 0.56 18.33 1.49
CA TYR A 10 1.13 17.78 2.73
C TYR A 10 0.44 16.50 3.20
N LEU A 11 -0.88 16.39 3.01
CA LEU A 11 -1.59 15.17 3.34
C LEU A 11 -1.19 14.01 2.42
N VAL A 12 -0.96 14.26 1.12
CA VAL A 12 -0.47 13.24 0.18
C VAL A 12 0.94 12.79 0.56
N GLU A 13 1.85 13.73 0.85
CA GLU A 13 3.20 13.42 1.32
C GLU A 13 3.16 12.64 2.65
N PHE A 14 2.25 13.01 3.55
CA PHE A 14 2.02 12.30 4.79
C PHE A 14 1.56 10.86 4.57
N ILE A 15 0.62 10.61 3.64
CA ILE A 15 0.17 9.25 3.31
C ILE A 15 1.35 8.40 2.84
N LEU A 16 2.15 8.91 1.90
CA LEU A 16 3.34 8.19 1.39
C LEU A 16 4.34 7.92 2.52
N GLY A 17 4.64 8.93 3.33
CA GLY A 17 5.58 8.85 4.45
C GLY A 17 5.15 7.81 5.50
N VAL A 18 3.85 7.74 5.79
CA VAL A 18 3.29 6.79 6.75
C VAL A 18 3.45 5.34 6.30
N TYR A 19 3.18 5.03 5.02
CA TYR A 19 3.39 3.67 4.50
C TYR A 19 4.87 3.30 4.38
N ILE A 20 5.74 4.25 4.00
CA ILE A 20 7.20 4.04 3.99
C ILE A 20 7.71 3.76 5.41
N ALA A 21 7.27 4.55 6.40
CA ALA A 21 7.65 4.37 7.79
C ALA A 21 7.17 3.01 8.32
N ALA A 22 5.93 2.60 8.04
CA ALA A 22 5.41 1.29 8.45
C ALA A 22 6.15 0.13 7.77
N MET A 23 6.50 0.27 6.49
CA MET A 23 7.33 -0.69 5.78
C MET A 23 8.71 -0.85 6.45
N ALA A 24 9.39 0.25 6.78
CA ALA A 24 10.68 0.22 7.46
C ALA A 24 10.58 -0.37 8.88
N LEU A 25 9.55 0.02 9.65
CA LEU A 25 9.32 -0.47 11.02
C LEU A 25 9.00 -1.97 11.06
N SER A 26 8.36 -2.51 10.01
CA SER A 26 8.07 -3.93 9.87
C SER A 26 9.34 -4.80 9.79
N LEU A 27 10.48 -4.22 9.43
CA LEU A 27 11.78 -4.91 9.44
C LEU A 27 12.34 -5.13 10.85
N ILE A 28 11.79 -4.52 11.90
CA ILE A 28 12.36 -4.68 13.26
C ILE A 28 11.84 -5.97 13.91
N ASN A 29 10.52 -6.10 14.02
CA ASN A 29 9.82 -7.20 14.68
C ASN A 29 8.38 -7.26 14.14
N TYR A 30 7.75 -8.44 14.13
CA TYR A 30 6.35 -8.61 13.73
C TYR A 30 5.38 -7.78 14.58
N LEU A 31 5.61 -7.64 15.90
CA LEU A 31 4.77 -6.81 16.77
C LEU A 31 4.83 -5.33 16.36
N VAL A 32 6.04 -4.86 16.04
CA VAL A 32 6.24 -3.48 15.58
C VAL A 32 5.62 -3.29 14.20
N GLY A 33 5.79 -4.26 13.29
CA GLY A 33 5.16 -4.25 11.96
C GLY A 33 3.63 -4.27 12.03
N GLU A 34 3.05 -5.08 12.91
CA GLU A 34 1.61 -5.15 13.14
C GLU A 34 1.04 -3.80 13.57
N VAL A 35 1.61 -3.21 14.64
CA VAL A 35 1.16 -1.92 15.17
C VAL A 35 1.40 -0.80 14.15
N ALA A 36 2.56 -0.80 13.50
CA ALA A 36 2.89 0.21 12.49
C ALA A 36 1.93 0.14 11.30
N THR A 37 1.59 -1.06 10.82
CA THR A 37 0.64 -1.27 9.70
C THR A 37 -0.75 -0.79 10.07
N LEU A 38 -1.23 -1.10 11.28
CA LEU A 38 -2.54 -0.66 11.74
C LEU A 38 -2.60 0.87 11.85
N LEU A 39 -1.62 1.48 12.52
CA LEU A 39 -1.54 2.93 12.64
C LEU A 39 -1.43 3.59 11.26
N ALA A 40 -0.64 3.00 10.36
CA ALA A 40 -0.46 3.53 9.01
C ALA A 40 -1.72 3.48 8.17
N THR A 41 -2.48 2.39 8.24
CA THR A 41 -3.75 2.27 7.52
C THR A 41 -4.84 3.16 8.10
N ILE A 42 -4.90 3.35 9.41
CA ILE A 42 -5.82 4.31 10.05
C ILE A 42 -5.44 5.75 9.65
N ALA A 43 -4.18 6.12 9.80
CA ALA A 43 -3.70 7.47 9.45
C ALA A 43 -3.84 7.74 7.95
N GLY A 44 -3.52 6.76 7.11
CA GLY A 44 -3.70 6.82 5.66
C GLY A 44 -5.15 6.97 5.25
N PHE A 45 -6.09 6.27 5.90
CA PHE A 45 -7.53 6.42 5.68
C PHE A 45 -8.08 7.78 6.11
N MET A 46 -7.64 8.29 7.26
CA MET A 46 -8.06 9.63 7.71
C MET A 46 -7.52 10.72 6.78
N ALA A 47 -6.25 10.61 6.37
CA ALA A 47 -5.64 11.53 5.44
C ALA A 47 -6.25 11.44 4.04
N SER A 48 -6.55 10.23 3.53
CA SER A 48 -7.20 10.06 2.23
C SER A 48 -8.58 10.69 2.20
N MET A 49 -9.35 10.59 3.28
CA MET A 49 -10.65 11.23 3.41
C MET A 49 -10.53 12.77 3.40
N GLY A 50 -9.53 13.31 4.09
CA GLY A 50 -9.24 14.75 4.09
C GLY A 50 -8.84 15.25 2.71
N VAL A 51 -7.95 14.53 2.02
CA VAL A 51 -7.52 14.85 0.66
C VAL A 51 -8.71 14.78 -0.30
N ALA A 52 -9.50 13.71 -0.25
CA ALA A 52 -10.64 13.55 -1.14
C ALA A 52 -11.70 14.64 -0.93
N TYR A 53 -11.95 15.07 0.31
CA TYR A 53 -12.83 16.21 0.57
C TYR A 53 -12.34 17.49 -0.10
N ILE A 54 -11.03 17.78 -0.04
CA ILE A 54 -10.44 18.97 -0.66
C ILE A 54 -10.53 18.88 -2.20
N VAL A 55 -10.19 17.72 -2.78
CA VAL A 55 -10.19 17.53 -4.24
C VAL A 55 -11.62 17.56 -4.80
N LEU A 56 -12.58 16.91 -4.15
CA LEU A 56 -13.97 16.87 -4.63
C LEU A 56 -14.67 18.23 -4.51
N SER A 57 -14.29 19.07 -3.55
CA SER A 57 -14.88 20.40 -3.37
C SER A 57 -14.27 21.47 -4.29
N ARG A 58 -13.02 21.29 -4.74
CA ARG A 58 -12.27 22.33 -5.48
C ARG A 58 -11.75 21.93 -6.86
N GLY A 59 -11.80 20.65 -7.20
CA GLY A 59 -11.22 20.12 -8.43
C GLY A 59 -9.76 19.67 -8.24
N ILE A 60 -8.95 19.81 -9.29
CA ILE A 60 -7.61 19.21 -9.37
C ILE A 60 -6.64 19.92 -8.39
N VAL A 61 -5.89 19.14 -7.62
CA VAL A 61 -4.82 19.64 -6.73
C VAL A 61 -3.59 20.01 -7.57
N GLU A 62 -2.85 21.03 -7.16
CA GLU A 62 -1.61 21.41 -7.84
C GLU A 62 -0.64 20.22 -7.96
N PRO A 63 0.13 20.12 -9.06
CA PRO A 63 1.04 19.00 -9.27
C PRO A 63 2.09 18.92 -8.17
N ILE A 64 2.21 17.74 -7.57
CA ILE A 64 3.12 17.42 -6.47
C ILE A 64 4.42 16.87 -7.05
N LEU A 65 5.53 17.07 -6.33
CA LEU A 65 6.85 16.51 -6.66
C LEU A 65 7.36 16.94 -8.05
N GLY A 66 7.15 18.20 -8.45
CA GLY A 66 7.60 18.69 -9.76
C GLY A 66 6.76 18.20 -10.95
N GLY A 67 5.54 17.70 -10.70
CA GLY A 67 4.59 17.31 -11.74
C GLY A 67 4.41 15.81 -11.95
N PHE A 68 5.16 14.98 -11.22
CA PHE A 68 5.06 13.52 -11.30
C PHE A 68 3.82 12.96 -10.61
N LEU A 69 3.33 13.65 -9.57
CA LEU A 69 2.16 13.25 -8.82
C LEU A 69 1.05 14.27 -9.03
N LEU A 70 -0.14 13.80 -9.37
CA LEU A 70 -1.32 14.64 -9.55
C LEU A 70 -2.52 13.88 -9.01
N LEU A 71 -3.34 14.56 -8.21
CA LEU A 71 -4.58 14.00 -7.74
C LEU A 71 -5.76 14.77 -8.35
N ASP A 72 -6.49 14.07 -9.20
CA ASP A 72 -7.72 14.53 -9.82
C ASP A 72 -8.96 13.98 -9.06
N PRO A 73 -10.16 14.50 -9.33
CA PRO A 73 -11.39 14.02 -8.67
C PRO A 73 -11.66 12.53 -8.87
N LEU A 74 -11.20 11.93 -9.98
CA LEU A 74 -11.34 10.50 -10.21
C LEU A 74 -10.35 9.70 -9.34
N GLY A 75 -9.08 10.12 -9.29
CA GLY A 75 -8.08 9.55 -8.42
C GLY A 75 -8.45 9.64 -6.93
N ALA A 76 -9.16 10.68 -6.51
CA ALA A 76 -9.67 10.80 -5.14
C ALA A 76 -10.58 9.62 -4.74
N TRP A 77 -11.44 9.15 -5.65
CA TRP A 77 -12.26 7.96 -5.43
C TRP A 77 -11.42 6.69 -5.35
N GLY A 78 -10.41 6.57 -6.21
CA GLY A 78 -9.43 5.47 -6.15
C GLY A 78 -8.69 5.43 -4.82
N LEU A 79 -8.26 6.59 -4.32
CA LEU A 79 -7.53 6.72 -3.06
C LEU A 79 -8.40 6.32 -1.86
N ILE A 80 -9.67 6.75 -1.84
CA ILE A 80 -10.64 6.29 -0.83
C ILE A 80 -10.78 4.78 -0.89
N ALA A 81 -11.02 4.20 -2.07
CA ALA A 81 -11.21 2.76 -2.22
C ALA A 81 -9.99 1.95 -1.72
N VAL A 82 -8.78 2.34 -2.12
CA VAL A 82 -7.53 1.73 -1.65
C VAL A 82 -7.42 1.82 -0.13
N SER A 83 -7.68 3.00 0.45
CA SER A 83 -7.55 3.19 1.91
C SER A 83 -8.58 2.40 2.72
N ILE A 84 -9.82 2.25 2.23
CA ILE A 84 -10.85 1.42 2.87
C ILE A 84 -10.43 -0.05 2.85
N VAL A 85 -10.06 -0.56 1.68
CA VAL A 85 -9.66 -1.97 1.51
C VAL A 85 -8.43 -2.24 2.39
N GLY A 86 -7.43 -1.37 2.35
CA GLY A 86 -6.24 -1.50 3.18
C GLY A 86 -6.53 -1.52 4.67
N LEU A 87 -7.41 -0.64 5.17
CA LEU A 87 -7.80 -0.63 6.58
C LEU A 87 -8.51 -1.91 6.99
N MET A 88 -9.47 -2.38 6.20
CA MET A 88 -10.19 -3.62 6.48
C MET A 88 -9.24 -4.83 6.46
N SER A 89 -8.36 -4.89 5.47
CA SER A 89 -7.35 -5.95 5.37
C SER A 89 -6.36 -5.93 6.54
N ALA A 90 -5.92 -4.75 7.00
CA ALA A 90 -5.04 -4.64 8.16
C ALA A 90 -5.71 -5.11 9.46
N ILE A 91 -6.97 -4.72 9.70
CA ILE A 91 -7.73 -5.17 10.87
C ILE A 91 -7.90 -6.69 10.86
N TYR A 92 -8.26 -7.27 9.71
CA TYR A 92 -8.41 -8.71 9.58
C TYR A 92 -7.09 -9.46 9.78
N SER A 93 -6.01 -8.93 9.20
CA SER A 93 -4.66 -9.52 9.26
C SER A 93 -4.16 -9.73 10.68
N ILE A 94 -4.41 -8.79 11.60
CA ILE A 94 -4.00 -8.89 13.00
C ILE A 94 -4.57 -10.14 13.67
N GLY A 95 -5.86 -10.38 13.51
CA GLY A 95 -6.54 -11.53 14.11
C GLY A 95 -6.03 -12.85 13.54
N TYR A 96 -5.86 -12.89 12.22
CA TYR A 96 -5.38 -14.06 11.50
C TYR A 96 -3.94 -14.41 11.87
N MET A 97 -3.01 -13.45 11.79
CA MET A 97 -1.58 -13.67 12.03
C MET A 97 -1.28 -14.03 13.48
N ARG A 98 -1.98 -13.42 14.45
CA ARG A 98 -1.86 -13.80 15.86
C ARG A 98 -2.39 -15.20 16.15
N SER A 99 -3.31 -15.72 15.34
CA SER A 99 -3.78 -17.10 15.45
C SER A 99 -2.76 -18.08 14.89
N GLU A 100 -2.09 -17.76 13.78
CA GLU A 100 -1.01 -18.58 13.21
C GLU A 100 0.22 -18.67 14.13
N VAL A 101 0.64 -17.55 14.75
CA VAL A 101 1.78 -17.54 15.69
C VAL A 101 1.55 -18.44 16.91
N LYS A 102 0.30 -18.69 17.29
CA LYS A 102 -0.03 -19.61 18.40
C LYS A 102 0.04 -21.08 17.99
N ILE A 103 -0.08 -21.38 16.70
CA ILE A 103 -0.17 -22.73 16.15
C ILE A 103 1.21 -23.21 15.67
N GLU A 104 2.01 -22.35 15.03
CA GLU A 104 3.33 -22.70 14.49
C GLU A 104 4.50 -22.13 15.31
N SER A 105 5.43 -22.99 15.69
CA SER A 105 6.65 -22.64 16.43
C SER A 105 7.61 -21.75 15.63
N ALA A 106 8.12 -20.67 16.24
CA ALA A 106 9.28 -19.79 15.95
C ALA A 106 9.65 -19.45 14.48
N VAL A 107 9.72 -20.42 13.58
CA VAL A 107 9.98 -20.26 12.13
C VAL A 107 8.90 -19.40 11.46
N GLY A 108 7.66 -19.38 11.96
CA GLY A 108 6.59 -18.50 11.47
C GLY A 108 6.76 -17.01 11.80
N ILE A 109 7.56 -16.67 12.82
CA ILE A 109 7.68 -15.29 13.33
C ILE A 109 8.48 -14.39 12.36
N GLU A 110 9.56 -14.92 11.77
CA GLU A 110 10.32 -14.17 10.77
C GLU A 110 9.50 -13.94 9.51
N LYS A 111 8.69 -14.91 9.10
CA LYS A 111 7.78 -14.77 7.97
C LYS A 111 6.81 -13.61 8.22
N LEU A 112 6.19 -13.50 9.39
CA LEU A 112 5.28 -12.39 9.69
C LEU A 112 5.86 -10.99 9.46
N ARG A 113 7.18 -10.78 9.69
CA ARG A 113 7.84 -9.50 9.39
C ARG A 113 7.82 -9.18 7.90
N TRP A 114 8.11 -10.17 7.06
CA TRP A 114 8.04 -10.06 5.60
C TRP A 114 6.61 -9.82 5.12
N TYR A 115 5.62 -10.45 5.75
CA TYR A 115 4.22 -10.19 5.46
C TYR A 115 3.87 -8.70 5.66
N TYR A 116 4.18 -8.12 6.83
CA TYR A 116 3.87 -6.71 7.08
C TYR A 116 4.69 -5.77 6.18
N LEU A 117 5.93 -6.13 5.83
CA LEU A 117 6.70 -5.39 4.85
C LEU A 117 6.02 -5.34 3.48
N PHE A 118 5.65 -6.49 2.93
CA PHE A 118 5.03 -6.55 1.60
C PHE A 118 3.59 -6.01 1.60
N PHE A 119 2.88 -6.11 2.72
CA PHE A 119 1.57 -5.47 2.90
C PHE A 119 1.69 -3.95 2.77
N ASN A 120 2.62 -3.33 3.50
CA ASN A 120 2.83 -1.89 3.42
C ASN A 120 3.39 -1.47 2.05
N ALA A 121 4.25 -2.30 1.43
CA ALA A 121 4.71 -2.06 0.07
C ALA A 121 3.56 -2.06 -0.94
N THR A 122 2.64 -3.02 -0.85
CA THR A 122 1.43 -3.10 -1.70
C THR A 122 0.56 -1.86 -1.54
N MET A 123 0.35 -1.40 -0.30
CA MET A 123 -0.42 -0.19 -0.03
C MET A 123 0.27 1.05 -0.59
N LEU A 124 1.59 1.17 -0.40
CA LEU A 124 2.38 2.28 -0.92
C LEU A 124 2.30 2.36 -2.45
N THR A 125 2.47 1.24 -3.14
CA THR A 125 2.47 1.19 -4.61
C THR A 125 1.07 1.41 -5.19
N MET A 126 0.01 0.95 -4.51
CA MET A 126 -1.38 1.27 -4.89
C MET A 126 -1.72 2.75 -4.70
N VAL A 127 -1.24 3.38 -3.63
CA VAL A 127 -1.40 4.84 -3.46
C VAL A 127 -0.62 5.58 -4.56
N LEU A 128 0.59 5.12 -4.86
CA LEU A 128 1.43 5.72 -5.90
C LEU A 128 0.80 5.61 -7.30
N SER A 129 0.16 4.47 -7.62
CA SER A 129 -0.50 4.28 -8.92
C SER A 129 -1.65 5.27 -9.10
N VAL A 130 -2.48 5.47 -8.06
CA VAL A 130 -3.59 6.43 -8.09
C VAL A 130 -3.11 7.88 -8.21
N LEU A 131 -1.96 8.21 -7.62
CA LEU A 131 -1.38 9.56 -7.66
C LEU A 131 -0.54 9.83 -8.92
N SER A 132 -0.29 8.83 -9.77
CA SER A 132 0.66 8.94 -10.87
C SER A 132 0.13 9.82 -12.00
N ASN A 133 0.88 10.86 -12.35
CA ASN A 133 0.57 11.74 -13.49
C ASN A 133 1.30 11.32 -14.78
N ASN A 134 2.22 10.35 -14.72
CA ASN A 134 2.98 9.86 -15.86
C ASN A 134 2.72 8.37 -16.06
N ILE A 135 2.50 7.95 -17.31
CA ILE A 135 2.25 6.55 -17.68
C ILE A 135 3.37 5.59 -17.23
N ILE A 136 4.63 6.04 -17.26
CA ILE A 136 5.78 5.23 -16.84
C ILE A 136 5.72 4.98 -15.33
N LEU A 137 5.40 6.01 -14.54
CA LEU A 137 5.28 5.88 -13.09
C LEU A 137 4.06 5.03 -12.72
N LEU A 138 2.93 5.25 -13.39
CA LEU A 138 1.71 4.46 -13.22
C LEU A 138 1.98 2.98 -13.48
N TRP A 139 2.60 2.67 -14.63
CA TRP A 139 2.95 1.32 -15.02
C TRP A 139 3.89 0.66 -14.00
N ALA A 140 4.97 1.34 -13.61
CA ALA A 140 5.91 0.83 -12.62
C ALA A 140 5.24 0.61 -11.25
N ALA A 141 4.33 1.50 -10.82
CA ALA A 141 3.60 1.37 -9.57
C ALA A 141 2.63 0.18 -9.60
N VAL A 142 1.93 -0.04 -10.72
CA VAL A 142 1.04 -1.19 -10.90
C VAL A 142 1.84 -2.49 -10.87
N GLU A 143 2.96 -2.57 -11.58
CA GLU A 143 3.82 -3.76 -11.55
C GLU A 143 4.46 -4.02 -10.18
N ALA A 144 4.92 -2.97 -9.50
CA ALA A 144 5.44 -3.11 -8.15
C ALA A 144 4.36 -3.66 -7.20
N THR A 145 3.10 -3.27 -7.40
CA THR A 145 1.97 -3.81 -6.63
C THR A 145 1.73 -5.28 -6.92
N THR A 146 1.75 -5.69 -8.20
CA THR A 146 1.54 -7.10 -8.56
C THR A 146 2.68 -7.97 -8.06
N LEU A 147 3.93 -7.50 -8.12
CA LEU A 147 5.08 -8.18 -7.53
C LEU A 147 4.97 -8.30 -6.00
N ALA A 148 4.65 -7.20 -5.30
CA ALA A 148 4.51 -7.19 -3.85
C ALA A 148 3.40 -8.16 -3.37
N THR A 149 2.27 -8.20 -4.08
CA THR A 149 1.17 -9.13 -3.79
C THR A 149 1.51 -10.57 -4.16
N ALA A 150 2.25 -10.82 -5.24
CA ALA A 150 2.75 -12.16 -5.58
C ALA A 150 3.65 -12.72 -4.47
N PHE A 151 4.53 -11.89 -3.88
CA PHE A 151 5.33 -12.28 -2.72
C PHE A 151 4.48 -12.55 -1.47
N LEU A 152 3.38 -11.81 -1.27
CA LEU A 152 2.42 -12.09 -0.19
C LEU A 152 1.64 -13.40 -0.38
N VAL A 153 1.30 -13.76 -1.62
CA VAL A 153 0.60 -15.03 -1.91
C VAL A 153 1.57 -16.21 -1.83
N GLY A 154 2.82 -16.02 -2.29
CA GLY A 154 3.90 -17.02 -2.17
C GLY A 154 4.40 -17.25 -0.74
N PHE A 155 3.84 -16.54 0.25
CA PHE A 155 4.19 -16.59 1.65
C PHE A 155 4.02 -17.97 2.31
N HIS A 156 3.08 -18.77 1.81
CA HIS A 156 2.97 -20.17 2.21
C HIS A 156 3.97 -20.97 1.38
N GLU A 157 5.14 -21.29 1.93
CA GLU A 157 6.19 -22.12 1.30
C GLU A 157 5.75 -23.59 1.09
N THR A 158 4.61 -23.80 0.43
CA THR A 158 4.32 -25.05 -0.24
C THR A 158 4.90 -24.95 -1.65
N THR A 159 5.53 -26.03 -2.12
CA THR A 159 6.10 -26.10 -3.48
C THR A 159 5.06 -25.72 -4.55
N THR A 160 3.77 -25.92 -4.27
CA THR A 160 2.63 -25.50 -5.09
C THR A 160 2.37 -23.99 -5.10
N ALA A 161 2.56 -23.27 -3.98
CA ALA A 161 2.35 -21.82 -3.90
C ALA A 161 3.51 -21.04 -4.53
N LEU A 162 4.75 -21.53 -4.39
CA LEU A 162 5.89 -20.98 -5.13
C LEU A 162 5.72 -21.21 -6.63
N GLU A 163 5.20 -22.38 -7.01
CA GLU A 163 4.84 -22.68 -8.40
C GLU A 163 3.75 -21.74 -8.95
N ALA A 164 2.73 -21.44 -8.16
CA ALA A 164 1.69 -20.51 -8.55
C ALA A 164 2.24 -19.08 -8.67
N ALA A 165 3.05 -18.62 -7.71
CA ALA A 165 3.62 -17.28 -7.70
C ALA A 165 4.49 -17.00 -8.94
N TRP A 166 5.39 -17.91 -9.33
CA TRP A 166 6.18 -17.69 -10.56
C TRP A 166 5.32 -17.79 -11.82
N LYS A 167 4.28 -18.65 -11.84
CA LYS A 167 3.30 -18.68 -12.94
C LYS A 167 2.54 -17.35 -13.04
N TYR A 168 2.15 -16.74 -11.92
CA TYR A 168 1.53 -15.40 -11.89
C TYR A 168 2.48 -14.32 -12.40
N VAL A 169 3.75 -14.33 -11.98
CA VAL A 169 4.76 -13.36 -12.44
C VAL A 169 5.00 -13.49 -13.95
N VAL A 170 5.09 -14.71 -14.47
CA VAL A 170 5.23 -14.95 -15.92
C VAL A 170 3.99 -14.48 -16.69
N ILE A 171 2.78 -14.78 -16.21
CA ILE A 171 1.53 -14.34 -16.87
C ILE A 171 1.41 -12.81 -16.86
N CYS A 172 1.71 -12.13 -15.75
CA CYS A 172 1.73 -10.67 -15.69
C CYS A 172 2.83 -10.07 -16.58
N GLY A 173 4.00 -10.71 -16.66
CA GLY A 173 5.11 -10.26 -17.51
C GLY A 173 4.87 -10.43 -19.02
N VAL A 174 4.03 -11.37 -19.44
CA VAL A 174 3.71 -11.56 -20.88
C VAL A 174 2.84 -10.42 -21.44
N GLY A 175 2.09 -9.71 -20.59
CA GLY A 175 1.36 -8.49 -21.00
C GLY A 175 2.25 -7.27 -21.31
N VAL A 176 3.56 -7.38 -21.07
CA VAL A 176 4.57 -6.33 -21.32
C VAL A 176 5.14 -6.41 -22.75
N GLY A 177 4.80 -7.47 -23.51
CA GLY A 177 5.28 -7.72 -24.88
C GLY A 177 4.39 -7.18 -25.99
#